data_AF-A0A959FQ56-F1
#
_entry.id   AF-A0A959FQ56-F1
#
_cell.length_a   1.000
_cell.length_b   1.000
_cell.length_c   1.000
_cell.angle_alpha   90.00
_cell.angle_beta   90.00
_cell.angle_gamma   90.00
#
_symmetry.space_group_name_H-M   'P 1'
#
loop_
_entity.id
_entity.type
_entity.pdbx_description
1 polymer ?
#
loop_
_entity_poly.entity_id
_entity_poly.type
_entity_poly.pdbx_seq_one_letter_code
_entity_poly.pdbx_strand_id
1 'polypeptide(L)'
;MQGVVTDESGEALIGANVIAVHEPSGTVFGTATDLDGSYRIPNMRVGGPYRVTISYTGFGELTVEGVYLRLGETYRSDYELADVGVELTTIQVVATRGSTGSNAGASTQITSEDIDVVPTLNRDLADYVRLTPQATGYGGGTSFGGVNNRYNAIYVDGAVNNDVFGLAGSGTNGGQTGISPFSIDIIDQFQVVLSPYDVTLGGFAGGGVNAVTKSGTNNWEGTAYYFLQNQSMVGKTNQSLIDRIGGEREGVADFTQNTYGASLGGPIIKDKAFFFVNA
;
A
#
# COMPACT_ATOMS: atom_id res chain seq x y z
N MET A 1 -13.75 -4.65 0.38
CA MET A 1 -13.94 -6.10 0.27
C MET A 1 -15.30 -6.39 -0.36
N GLN A 2 -15.43 -7.43 -1.17
CA GLN A 2 -16.72 -7.87 -1.71
C GLN A 2 -16.72 -9.37 -2.00
N GLY A 3 -17.90 -9.93 -2.25
CA GLY A 3 -18.02 -11.32 -2.69
C GLY A 3 -19.46 -11.77 -2.65
N VAL A 4 -19.66 -13.09 -2.67
CA VAL A 4 -20.97 -13.74 -2.55
C VAL A 4 -20.92 -14.77 -1.44
N VAL A 5 -22.02 -14.89 -0.68
CA VAL A 5 -22.21 -15.94 0.33
C VAL A 5 -23.30 -16.91 -0.16
N THR A 6 -22.97 -18.20 -0.22
CA THR A 6 -23.88 -19.28 -0.63
C THR A 6 -23.96 -20.39 0.42
N ASP A 7 -24.93 -21.28 0.28
CA ASP A 7 -24.94 -22.57 0.98
C ASP A 7 -24.21 -23.67 0.18
N GLU A 8 -24.12 -24.88 0.76
CA GLU A 8 -23.54 -26.08 0.12
C GLU A 8 -24.26 -26.51 -1.17
N SER A 9 -25.50 -26.07 -1.38
CA SER A 9 -26.28 -26.33 -2.61
C SER A 9 -26.01 -25.27 -3.69
N GLY A 10 -25.24 -24.23 -3.37
CA GLY A 10 -24.96 -23.08 -4.23
C GLY A 10 -26.09 -22.05 -4.27
N GLU A 11 -27.07 -22.12 -3.36
CA GLU A 11 -28.12 -21.12 -3.22
C GLU A 11 -27.57 -19.88 -2.50
N ALA A 12 -27.96 -18.70 -2.99
CA ALA A 12 -27.54 -17.43 -2.42
C ALA A 12 -28.19 -17.20 -1.05
N LEU A 13 -27.38 -16.89 -0.04
CA LEU A 13 -27.88 -16.60 1.30
C LEU A 13 -28.17 -15.12 1.46
N ILE A 14 -29.46 -14.77 1.51
CA ILE A 14 -29.95 -13.40 1.62
C ILE A 14 -29.95 -12.95 3.09
N GLY A 15 -29.30 -11.84 3.41
CA GLY A 15 -29.24 -11.31 4.78
C GLY A 15 -28.26 -12.05 5.70
N ALA A 16 -27.31 -12.82 5.15
CA ALA A 16 -26.16 -13.31 5.89
C ALA A 16 -25.34 -12.12 6.40
N ASN A 17 -24.98 -12.16 7.68
CA ASN A 17 -24.23 -11.10 8.33
C ASN A 17 -22.74 -11.34 8.14
N VAL A 18 -22.04 -10.38 7.53
CA VAL A 18 -20.61 -10.41 7.25
C VAL A 18 -19.93 -9.32 8.07
N ILE A 19 -19.09 -9.72 9.02
CA ILE A 19 -18.34 -8.82 9.91
C ILE A 19 -16.85 -9.00 9.66
N ALA A 20 -16.13 -7.93 9.37
CA ALA A 20 -14.69 -7.89 9.24
C ALA A 20 -14.08 -6.99 10.33
N VAL A 21 -13.18 -7.55 11.15
CA VAL A 21 -12.48 -6.83 12.21
C VAL A 21 -11.03 -6.63 11.81
N HIS A 22 -10.58 -5.38 11.76
CA HIS A 22 -9.16 -5.04 11.59
C HIS A 22 -8.43 -5.28 12.90
N GLU A 23 -7.74 -6.41 13.03
CA GLU A 23 -7.22 -6.90 14.32
C GLU A 23 -6.27 -5.92 15.03
N PRO A 24 -5.33 -5.24 14.33
CA PRO A 24 -4.44 -4.28 14.99
C PRO A 24 -5.19 -3.14 15.68
N SER A 25 -6.33 -2.72 15.13
CA SER A 25 -7.07 -1.54 15.61
C SER A 25 -8.39 -1.83 16.30
N GLY A 26 -8.87 -3.08 16.24
CA GLY A 26 -10.23 -3.44 16.68
C GLY A 26 -11.36 -2.78 15.89
N THR A 27 -11.07 -2.06 14.79
CA THR A 27 -12.11 -1.41 13.96
C THR A 27 -12.98 -2.48 13.31
N VAL A 28 -14.29 -2.38 13.52
CA VAL A 28 -15.28 -3.32 12.98
C VAL A 28 -15.95 -2.72 11.76
N PHE A 29 -15.96 -3.48 10.68
CA PHE A 29 -16.72 -3.22 9.48
C PHE A 29 -17.75 -4.34 9.30
N GLY A 30 -18.95 -4.04 8.84
CA GLY A 30 -19.94 -5.09 8.61
C GLY A 30 -21.02 -4.69 7.62
N THR A 31 -21.63 -5.70 7.02
CA THR A 31 -22.78 -5.58 6.12
C THR A 31 -23.61 -6.86 6.16
N ALA A 32 -24.85 -6.77 5.72
CA ALA A 32 -25.63 -7.96 5.35
C ALA A 32 -25.46 -8.22 3.85
N THR A 33 -25.67 -9.46 3.41
CA THR A 33 -25.77 -9.82 1.99
C THR A 33 -27.09 -9.37 1.38
N ASP A 34 -27.05 -9.04 0.08
CA ASP A 34 -28.19 -8.67 -0.75
C ASP A 34 -29.00 -9.90 -1.22
N LEU A 35 -30.02 -9.66 -2.04
CA LEU A 35 -30.94 -10.70 -2.56
C LEU A 35 -30.25 -11.79 -3.41
N ASP A 36 -29.11 -11.47 -4.00
CA ASP A 36 -28.29 -12.40 -4.78
C ASP A 36 -27.15 -13.01 -3.95
N GLY A 37 -27.16 -12.81 -2.62
CA GLY A 37 -26.12 -13.27 -1.70
C GLY A 37 -24.84 -12.45 -1.78
N SER A 38 -24.79 -11.41 -2.61
CA SER A 38 -23.61 -10.56 -2.73
C SER A 38 -23.45 -9.65 -1.52
N TYR A 39 -22.21 -9.31 -1.17
CA TYR A 39 -21.91 -8.35 -0.12
C TYR A 39 -20.79 -7.41 -0.57
N ARG A 40 -20.80 -6.20 -0.02
CA ARG A 40 -19.73 -5.22 -0.24
C ARG A 40 -19.49 -4.38 1.00
N ILE A 41 -18.23 -4.34 1.43
CA ILE A 41 -17.75 -3.50 2.52
C ILE A 41 -16.75 -2.50 1.92
N PRO A 42 -17.15 -1.24 1.66
CA PRO A 42 -16.28 -0.21 1.12
C PRO A 42 -15.40 0.43 2.21
N ASN A 43 -14.38 1.19 1.79
CA ASN A 43 -13.59 2.10 2.65
C ASN A 43 -12.97 1.44 3.89
N MET A 44 -12.59 0.17 3.77
CA MET A 44 -11.82 -0.52 4.81
C MET A 44 -10.38 0.00 4.84
N ARG A 45 -9.73 -0.06 6.00
CA ARG A 45 -8.32 0.29 6.15
C ARG A 45 -7.47 -0.66 5.29
N VAL A 46 -6.41 -0.14 4.68
CA VAL A 46 -5.42 -0.99 4.01
C VAL A 46 -4.64 -1.80 5.04
N GLY A 47 -4.01 -2.88 4.60
CA GLY A 47 -3.24 -3.78 5.45
C GLY A 47 -4.11 -4.84 6.11
N GLY A 48 -3.75 -5.20 7.33
CA GLY A 48 -4.33 -6.32 8.06
C GLY A 48 -3.44 -6.72 9.23
N PRO A 49 -3.64 -7.93 9.78
CA PRO A 49 -4.65 -8.89 9.36
C PRO A 49 -6.08 -8.48 9.74
N TYR A 50 -7.03 -8.96 8.93
CA TYR A 50 -8.46 -8.93 9.21
C TYR A 50 -8.95 -10.32 9.60
N ARG A 51 -9.86 -10.36 10.59
CA ARG A 51 -10.72 -11.52 10.86
C ARG A 51 -12.11 -11.25 10.29
N VAL A 52 -12.56 -12.10 9.37
CA VAL A 52 -13.88 -12.04 8.75
C VAL A 52 -14.74 -13.16 9.30
N THR A 53 -15.90 -12.82 9.84
CA THR A 53 -16.88 -13.75 10.40
C THR A 53 -18.18 -13.62 9.63
N ILE A 54 -18.69 -14.74 9.12
CA ILE A 54 -19.97 -14.81 8.42
C ILE A 54 -20.92 -15.70 9.22
N SER A 55 -22.12 -15.18 9.46
CA SER A 55 -23.16 -15.86 10.24
C SER A 55 -24.51 -15.72 9.57
N TYR A 56 -25.30 -16.78 9.52
CA TYR A 56 -26.67 -16.76 9.01
C TYR A 56 -27.56 -17.73 9.82
N THR A 57 -28.83 -17.37 10.01
CA THR A 57 -29.75 -18.16 10.85
C THR A 57 -29.96 -19.55 10.25
N GLY A 58 -29.74 -20.60 11.04
CA GLY A 58 -29.83 -21.98 10.58
C GLY A 58 -28.54 -22.52 9.97
N PHE A 59 -27.46 -21.73 9.92
CA PHE A 59 -26.14 -22.13 9.43
C PHE A 59 -25.08 -21.98 10.52
N GLY A 60 -24.00 -22.76 10.40
CA GLY A 60 -22.80 -22.63 11.23
C GLY A 60 -22.08 -21.30 10.95
N GLU A 61 -21.39 -20.78 11.96
CA GLU A 61 -20.54 -19.59 11.79
C GLU A 61 -19.23 -19.96 11.08
N LEU A 62 -18.86 -19.19 10.05
CA LEU A 62 -17.59 -19.31 9.37
C LEU A 62 -16.68 -18.14 9.77
N THR A 63 -15.48 -18.44 10.26
CA THR A 63 -14.47 -17.43 10.58
C THR A 63 -13.20 -17.65 9.77
N VAL A 64 -12.75 -16.60 9.08
CA VAL A 64 -11.54 -16.56 8.25
C VAL A 64 -10.61 -15.49 8.80
N GLU A 65 -9.36 -15.87 9.09
CA GLU A 65 -8.35 -14.99 9.65
C GLU A 65 -7.20 -14.76 8.67
N GLY A 66 -6.34 -13.78 8.95
CA GLY A 66 -5.15 -13.52 8.13
C GLY A 66 -5.46 -12.87 6.78
N VAL A 67 -6.60 -12.18 6.64
CA VAL A 67 -6.96 -11.47 5.41
C VAL A 67 -6.21 -10.13 5.36
N TYR A 68 -5.51 -9.85 4.26
CA TYR A 68 -4.82 -8.59 4.03
C TYR A 68 -5.41 -7.83 2.83
N LEU A 69 -5.66 -6.55 3.02
CA LEU A 69 -6.20 -5.66 2.01
C LEU A 69 -5.08 -4.79 1.42
N ARG A 70 -5.09 -4.66 0.09
CA ARG A 70 -4.14 -3.83 -0.65
C ARG A 70 -4.81 -2.57 -1.16
N LEU A 71 -4.07 -1.46 -1.17
CA LEU A 71 -4.56 -0.18 -1.67
C LEU A 71 -5.00 -0.28 -3.14
N GLY A 72 -6.19 0.26 -3.42
CA GLY A 72 -6.77 0.33 -4.77
C GLY A 72 -7.08 -1.04 -5.40
N GLU A 73 -7.05 -2.10 -4.61
CA GLU A 73 -7.47 -3.43 -5.03
C GLU A 73 -8.78 -3.82 -4.34
N THR A 74 -9.74 -4.28 -5.14
CA THR A 74 -10.95 -4.87 -4.59
C THR A 74 -10.69 -6.32 -4.21
N TYR A 75 -10.48 -6.58 -2.91
CA TYR A 75 -10.38 -7.94 -2.40
C TYR A 75 -11.73 -8.66 -2.55
N ARG A 76 -11.75 -9.67 -3.43
CA ARG A 76 -12.92 -10.53 -3.66
C ARG A 76 -12.77 -11.85 -2.90
N SER A 77 -13.76 -12.18 -2.08
CA SER A 77 -13.80 -13.44 -1.33
C SER A 77 -15.21 -13.98 -1.29
N ASP A 78 -15.43 -15.10 -1.98
CA ASP A 78 -16.70 -15.79 -2.01
C ASP A 78 -16.66 -16.89 -0.94
N TYR A 79 -17.75 -17.04 -0.18
CA TYR A 79 -17.83 -17.92 0.98
C TYR A 79 -19.03 -18.86 0.89
N GLU A 80 -18.86 -20.07 1.41
CA GLU A 80 -19.90 -21.09 1.49
C GLU A 80 -20.16 -21.42 2.97
N LEU A 81 -21.42 -21.40 3.40
CA LEU A 81 -21.83 -21.76 4.76
C LEU A 81 -22.44 -23.16 4.80
N ALA A 82 -22.08 -23.93 5.84
CA ALA A 82 -22.64 -25.24 6.14
C ALA A 82 -23.83 -25.14 7.13
N ASP A 83 -24.81 -26.04 7.00
CA ASP A 83 -25.96 -26.13 7.92
C ASP A 83 -25.52 -26.56 9.34
N VAL A 84 -26.20 -26.04 10.38
CA VAL A 84 -25.97 -26.33 11.81
C VAL A 84 -26.10 -27.83 12.14
N GLY A 85 -26.75 -28.63 11.28
CA GLY A 85 -26.88 -30.08 11.43
C GLY A 85 -25.56 -30.86 11.50
N VAL A 86 -24.44 -30.23 11.17
CA VAL A 86 -23.09 -30.76 11.39
C VAL A 86 -22.48 -30.01 12.59
N GLU A 87 -22.22 -30.70 13.71
CA GLU A 87 -21.38 -30.15 14.79
C GLU A 87 -20.01 -29.79 14.20
N LEU A 88 -19.82 -28.51 13.86
CA LEU A 88 -18.56 -28.03 13.33
C LEU A 88 -17.79 -27.29 14.43
N THR A 89 -16.72 -27.95 14.86
CA THR A 89 -15.54 -27.27 15.41
C THR A 89 -15.19 -26.14 14.45
N THR A 90 -14.97 -24.92 14.96
CA THR A 90 -14.63 -23.74 14.15
C THR A 90 -13.62 -24.11 13.06
N ILE A 91 -14.06 -24.17 11.80
CA ILE A 91 -13.17 -24.47 10.69
C ILE A 91 -12.34 -23.21 10.45
N GLN A 92 -11.15 -23.16 11.03
CA GLN A 92 -10.16 -22.12 10.75
C GLN A 92 -9.57 -22.37 9.36
N VAL A 93 -10.19 -21.80 8.33
CA VAL A 93 -9.67 -21.84 6.97
C VAL A 93 -8.50 -20.85 6.87
N VAL A 94 -7.27 -21.34 7.02
CA VAL A 94 -6.06 -20.58 6.68
C VAL A 94 -5.80 -20.70 5.18
N ALA A 95 -6.66 -20.07 4.37
CA ALA A 95 -6.49 -20.03 2.92
C ALA A 95 -5.95 -18.66 2.49
N THR A 96 -4.66 -18.59 2.15
CA THR A 96 -4.09 -17.43 1.45
C THR A 96 -4.51 -17.46 -0.01
N ARG A 97 -5.79 -17.19 -0.30
CA ARG A 97 -6.22 -16.95 -1.67
C ARG A 97 -5.79 -15.52 -2.02
N GLY A 98 -4.72 -15.41 -2.80
CA GLY A 98 -4.30 -14.14 -3.36
C GLY A 98 -5.46 -13.55 -4.15
N SER A 99 -5.79 -12.28 -3.88
CA SER A 99 -6.77 -11.57 -4.67
C SER A 99 -6.31 -11.54 -6.13
N THR A 100 -7.12 -12.09 -7.01
CA THR A 100 -6.97 -11.89 -8.45
C THR A 100 -7.62 -10.55 -8.75
N GLY A 101 -6.93 -9.47 -8.39
CA GLY A 101 -7.43 -8.10 -8.52
C GLY A 101 -8.19 -7.93 -9.83
N SER A 102 -9.51 -7.81 -9.75
CA SER A 102 -10.36 -7.76 -10.93
C SER A 102 -10.15 -6.43 -11.63
N ASN A 103 -9.63 -6.45 -12.85
CA ASN A 103 -9.82 -5.44 -13.89
C ASN A 103 -9.60 -3.95 -13.49
N ALA A 104 -8.69 -3.64 -12.57
CA ALA A 104 -8.38 -2.25 -12.18
C ALA A 104 -7.40 -1.55 -13.15
N GLY A 105 -6.88 -2.27 -14.15
CA GLY A 105 -5.88 -1.78 -15.10
C GLY A 105 -4.45 -2.09 -14.66
N ALA A 106 -3.48 -1.60 -15.43
CA ALA A 106 -2.07 -1.80 -15.12
C ALA A 106 -1.71 -0.99 -13.87
N SER A 107 -1.52 -1.69 -12.76
CA SER A 107 -1.10 -1.10 -11.49
C SER A 107 -0.07 -1.98 -10.79
N THR A 108 0.66 -1.37 -9.85
CA THR A 108 1.63 -2.04 -8.99
C THR A 108 1.37 -1.56 -7.57
N GLN A 109 1.08 -2.49 -6.67
CA GLN A 109 0.92 -2.23 -5.25
C GLN A 109 2.27 -2.40 -4.57
N ILE A 110 2.67 -1.42 -3.77
CA ILE A 110 3.84 -1.46 -2.93
C ILE A 110 3.34 -1.44 -1.49
N THR A 111 3.57 -2.55 -0.79
CA THR A 111 3.09 -2.79 0.56
C THR A 111 4.05 -2.19 1.60
N SER A 112 3.62 -2.13 2.86
CA SER A 112 4.47 -1.74 3.98
C SER A 112 5.72 -2.63 4.09
N GLU A 113 5.56 -3.95 3.90
CA GLU A 113 6.66 -4.91 3.83
C GLU A 113 7.67 -4.53 2.73
N ASP A 114 7.18 -4.21 1.52
CA ASP A 114 8.06 -3.77 0.42
C ASP A 114 8.81 -2.48 0.79
N ILE A 115 8.16 -1.54 1.46
CA ILE A 115 8.78 -0.28 1.91
C ILE A 115 9.94 -0.54 2.87
N ASP A 116 9.79 -1.55 3.74
CA ASP A 116 10.76 -1.88 4.78
C ASP A 116 11.95 -2.71 4.25
N VAL A 117 11.73 -3.58 3.27
CA VAL A 117 12.77 -4.52 2.79
C VAL A 117 13.50 -4.06 1.53
N VAL A 118 12.91 -3.16 0.73
CA VAL A 118 13.52 -2.71 -0.53
C VAL A 118 14.74 -1.85 -0.26
N PRO A 119 15.91 -2.20 -0.82
CA PRO A 119 17.07 -1.33 -0.75
C PRO A 119 16.80 -0.01 -1.45
N THR A 120 16.97 1.08 -0.72
CA THR A 120 16.77 2.45 -1.21
C THR A 120 18.07 3.23 -1.12
N LEU A 121 18.17 4.28 -1.94
CA LEU A 121 19.33 5.16 -1.95
C LEU A 121 19.01 6.49 -1.26
N ASN A 122 17.90 7.11 -1.64
CA ASN A 122 17.46 8.40 -1.12
C ASN A 122 16.27 8.29 -0.15
N ARG A 123 15.67 7.09 -0.03
CA ARG A 123 14.43 6.85 0.74
C ARG A 123 13.29 7.77 0.30
N ASP A 124 13.25 8.06 -0.99
CA ASP A 124 12.19 8.83 -1.62
C ASP A 124 11.22 7.92 -2.37
N LEU A 125 10.11 8.48 -2.80
CA LEU A 125 9.11 7.75 -3.60
C LEU A 125 9.72 7.15 -4.88
N ALA A 126 10.72 7.80 -5.47
CA ALA A 126 11.30 7.39 -6.74
C ALA A 126 12.06 6.05 -6.62
N ASP A 127 12.64 5.75 -5.47
CA ASP A 127 13.31 4.47 -5.23
C ASP A 127 12.33 3.28 -5.32
N TYR A 128 11.12 3.43 -4.79
CA TYR A 128 10.16 2.34 -4.69
C TYR A 128 9.28 2.18 -5.93
N VAL A 129 8.96 3.27 -6.64
CA VAL A 129 8.20 3.18 -7.90
C VAL A 129 8.97 2.40 -8.99
N ARG A 130 10.29 2.19 -8.84
CA ARG A 130 11.10 1.33 -9.71
C ARG A 130 10.71 -0.15 -9.67
N LEU A 131 9.95 -0.57 -8.65
CA LEU A 131 9.30 -1.88 -8.65
C LEU A 131 8.25 -2.01 -9.76
N THR A 132 7.77 -0.89 -10.30
CA THR A 132 6.88 -0.86 -11.45
C THR A 132 7.69 -0.98 -12.75
N PRO A 133 7.48 -2.02 -13.58
CA PRO A 133 8.30 -2.24 -14.79
C PRO A 133 8.28 -1.09 -15.81
N GLN A 134 7.18 -0.34 -15.87
CA GLN A 134 6.98 0.78 -16.79
C GLN A 134 7.45 2.12 -16.21
N ALA A 135 8.01 2.13 -15.01
CA ALA A 135 8.59 3.31 -14.39
C ALA A 135 10.06 3.44 -14.78
N THR A 136 10.47 4.67 -15.09
CA THR A 136 11.86 5.03 -15.40
C THR A 136 12.20 6.36 -14.76
N GLY A 137 13.47 6.61 -14.44
CA GLY A 137 13.93 7.89 -13.89
C GLY A 137 14.75 7.75 -12.61
N TYR A 138 15.71 8.66 -12.43
CA TYR A 138 16.59 8.77 -11.26
C TYR A 138 16.99 10.23 -11.08
N GLY A 139 16.87 10.79 -9.88
CA GLY A 139 17.38 12.12 -9.50
C GLY A 139 16.78 13.34 -10.23
N GLY A 140 15.94 13.15 -11.25
CA GLY A 140 15.30 14.20 -12.06
C GLY A 140 13.79 14.05 -12.19
N GLY A 141 13.17 13.14 -11.43
CA GLY A 141 11.75 12.81 -11.47
C GLY A 141 11.44 11.48 -12.16
N THR A 142 10.29 10.91 -11.82
CA THR A 142 9.83 9.61 -12.33
C THR A 142 9.01 9.79 -13.60
N SER A 143 9.30 9.04 -14.65
CA SER A 143 8.50 8.91 -15.85
C SER A 143 7.80 7.56 -15.88
N PHE A 144 6.51 7.57 -16.19
CA PHE A 144 5.73 6.36 -16.41
C PHE A 144 5.39 6.24 -17.90
N GLY A 145 5.68 5.09 -18.51
CA GLY A 145 5.36 4.85 -19.93
C GLY A 145 6.04 5.82 -20.91
N GLY A 146 7.14 6.46 -20.51
CA GLY A 146 7.86 7.46 -21.33
C GLY A 146 7.23 8.86 -21.33
N VAL A 147 6.19 9.10 -20.54
CA VAL A 147 5.56 10.42 -20.42
C VAL A 147 6.36 11.31 -19.47
N ASN A 148 6.40 12.62 -19.72
CA ASN A 148 7.11 13.56 -18.86
C ASN A 148 6.55 13.51 -17.41
N ASN A 149 7.47 13.50 -16.44
CA ASN A 149 7.21 13.36 -15.01
C ASN A 149 6.22 14.39 -14.42
N ARG A 150 6.12 15.58 -15.01
CA ARG A 150 5.17 16.61 -14.57
C ARG A 150 3.72 16.29 -14.90
N TYR A 151 3.48 15.32 -15.79
CA TYR A 151 2.14 14.81 -16.09
C TYR A 151 1.80 13.54 -15.29
N ASN A 152 2.55 13.25 -14.23
CA ASN A 152 2.12 12.29 -13.23
C ASN A 152 1.23 12.99 -12.21
N ALA A 153 0.41 12.23 -11.49
CA ALA A 153 -0.32 12.73 -10.32
C ALA A 153 0.15 11.97 -9.09
N ILE A 154 0.41 12.66 -8.00
CA ILE A 154 0.76 12.06 -6.71
C ILE A 154 -0.36 12.42 -5.74
N TYR A 155 -0.96 11.41 -5.15
CA TYR A 155 -2.02 11.52 -4.16
C TYR A 155 -1.51 10.99 -2.83
N VAL A 156 -1.78 11.72 -1.75
CA VAL A 156 -1.57 11.25 -0.38
C VAL A 156 -2.91 11.35 0.33
N ASP A 157 -3.47 10.22 0.76
CA ASP A 157 -4.80 10.12 1.36
C ASP A 157 -5.90 10.78 0.50
N GLY A 158 -5.75 10.71 -0.83
CA GLY A 158 -6.67 11.31 -1.82
C GLY A 158 -6.39 12.78 -2.15
N ALA A 159 -5.50 13.47 -1.43
CA ALA A 159 -5.12 14.85 -1.73
C ALA A 159 -3.97 14.94 -2.74
N VAL A 160 -4.07 15.83 -3.72
CA VAL A 160 -3.02 16.07 -4.73
C VAL A 160 -1.78 16.69 -4.07
N ASN A 161 -0.61 16.10 -4.33
CA ASN A 161 0.69 16.52 -3.81
C ASN A 161 1.73 16.77 -4.92
N ASN A 162 1.26 17.28 -6.06
CA ASN A 162 2.10 17.65 -7.19
C ASN A 162 2.69 19.06 -7.03
N ASP A 163 3.83 19.29 -7.67
CA ASP A 163 4.30 20.65 -7.94
C ASP A 163 3.50 21.25 -9.11
N VAL A 164 2.42 21.96 -8.76
CA VAL A 164 1.51 22.58 -9.72
C VAL A 164 2.12 23.77 -10.45
N PHE A 165 3.18 24.37 -9.91
CA PHE A 165 3.89 25.48 -10.55
C PHE A 165 4.97 25.01 -11.53
N GLY A 166 5.32 23.72 -11.49
CA GLY A 166 6.28 23.09 -12.39
C GLY A 166 7.71 23.62 -12.22
N LEU A 167 8.01 24.21 -11.07
CA LEU A 167 9.28 24.87 -10.76
C LEU A 167 10.41 23.86 -10.48
N ALA A 168 10.05 22.67 -9.99
CA ALA A 168 10.98 21.58 -9.75
C ALA A 168 11.19 20.76 -11.03
N GLY A 169 12.44 20.33 -11.23
CA GLY A 169 12.78 19.35 -12.28
C GLY A 169 12.10 18.01 -12.04
N SER A 170 11.93 17.61 -10.77
CA SER A 170 11.32 16.34 -10.36
C SER A 170 9.81 16.26 -10.54
N GLY A 171 9.11 17.39 -10.69
CA GLY A 171 7.64 17.46 -10.76
C GLY A 171 6.95 17.26 -9.41
N THR A 172 7.71 17.29 -8.31
CA THR A 172 7.23 17.08 -6.94
C THR A 172 7.54 18.30 -6.07
N ASN A 173 6.70 18.52 -5.05
CA ASN A 173 6.98 19.52 -4.01
C ASN A 173 8.35 19.25 -3.35
N GLY A 174 9.07 20.30 -2.97
CA GLY A 174 10.43 20.20 -2.40
C GLY A 174 11.54 19.87 -3.41
N GLY A 175 11.21 19.57 -4.66
CA GLY A 175 12.19 19.13 -5.66
C GLY A 175 13.27 20.16 -6.03
N GLN A 176 13.00 21.46 -5.88
CA GLN A 176 14.01 22.51 -6.10
C GLN A 176 15.15 22.47 -5.09
N THR A 177 14.87 22.00 -3.87
CA THR A 177 15.88 21.86 -2.81
C THR A 177 16.45 20.43 -2.76
N GLY A 178 16.02 19.54 -3.67
CA GLY A 178 16.41 18.13 -3.66
C GLY A 178 15.83 17.33 -2.50
N ILE A 179 14.73 17.79 -1.89
CA ILE A 179 14.10 17.14 -0.74
C ILE A 179 12.82 16.44 -1.21
N SER A 180 12.57 15.24 -0.70
CA SER A 180 11.33 14.50 -0.95
C SER A 180 10.11 15.27 -0.40
N PRO A 181 8.96 15.27 -1.09
CA PRO A 181 7.75 15.96 -0.62
C PRO A 181 7.21 15.42 0.71
N PHE A 182 7.55 14.18 1.07
CA PHE A 182 7.23 13.53 2.34
C PHE A 182 8.27 12.46 2.65
N SER A 183 8.39 12.09 3.92
CA SER A 183 9.17 10.92 4.33
C SER A 183 8.45 9.65 3.89
N ILE A 184 9.16 8.64 3.39
CA ILE A 184 8.52 7.35 3.09
C ILE A 184 8.00 6.67 4.37
N ASP A 185 8.56 6.99 5.53
CA ASP A 185 8.20 6.36 6.81
C ASP A 185 6.76 6.65 7.25
N ILE A 186 6.13 7.71 6.71
CA ILE A 186 4.72 8.00 6.96
C ILE A 186 3.77 7.18 6.08
N ILE A 187 4.26 6.45 5.08
CA ILE A 187 3.43 5.72 4.11
C ILE A 187 3.21 4.28 4.58
N ASP A 188 1.96 3.84 4.62
CA ASP A 188 1.58 2.45 4.90
C ASP A 188 1.69 1.63 3.61
N GLN A 189 0.98 2.08 2.58
CA GLN A 189 1.00 1.47 1.26
C GLN A 189 0.91 2.56 0.21
N PHE A 190 1.45 2.29 -0.97
CA PHE A 190 1.12 3.10 -2.14
C PHE A 190 0.95 2.23 -3.37
N GLN A 191 0.22 2.77 -4.34
CA GLN A 191 -0.12 2.12 -5.59
C GLN A 191 0.32 3.02 -6.74
N VAL A 192 1.06 2.44 -7.68
CA VAL A 192 1.32 3.06 -8.97
C VAL A 192 0.26 2.59 -9.96
N VAL A 193 -0.39 3.54 -10.63
CA VAL A 193 -1.47 3.31 -11.59
C VAL A 193 -1.09 3.95 -12.92
N LEU A 194 -0.95 3.14 -13.97
CA LEU A 194 -0.49 3.60 -15.28
C LEU A 194 -1.65 3.88 -16.22
N SER A 195 -2.64 2.99 -16.21
CA SER A 195 -3.87 3.10 -17.00
C SER A 195 -5.04 2.74 -16.07
N PRO A 196 -5.56 3.73 -15.32
CA PRO A 196 -6.68 3.48 -14.43
C PRO A 196 -7.93 3.17 -15.25
N TYR A 197 -8.65 2.11 -14.90
CA TYR A 197 -10.07 2.00 -15.27
C TYR A 197 -10.97 2.73 -14.24
N ASP A 198 -10.39 3.19 -13.13
CA ASP A 198 -11.08 3.89 -12.07
C ASP A 198 -11.20 5.39 -12.37
N VAL A 199 -12.44 5.87 -12.49
CA VAL A 199 -12.77 7.28 -12.76
C VAL A 199 -12.48 8.22 -11.59
N THR A 200 -12.21 7.70 -10.39
CA THR A 200 -11.82 8.50 -9.23
C THR A 200 -10.37 8.97 -9.29
N LEU A 201 -9.55 8.33 -10.12
CA LEU A 201 -8.16 8.70 -10.35
C LEU A 201 -8.05 9.45 -11.69
N GLY A 202 -7.55 10.68 -11.67
CA GLY A 202 -7.45 11.52 -12.86
C GLY A 202 -6.23 12.44 -12.84
N GLY A 203 -6.20 13.48 -13.67
CA GLY A 203 -5.17 14.52 -13.57
C GLY A 203 -3.74 14.10 -13.96
N PHE A 204 -3.56 12.94 -14.59
CA PHE A 204 -2.27 12.48 -15.12
C PHE A 204 -2.39 11.94 -16.54
N ALA A 205 -1.30 12.04 -17.30
CA ALA A 205 -1.14 11.38 -18.60
C ALA A 205 -0.05 10.30 -18.57
N GLY A 206 0.88 10.35 -17.59
CA GLY A 206 1.92 9.34 -17.40
C GLY A 206 1.47 8.24 -16.46
N GLY A 207 1.44 8.54 -15.16
CA GLY A 207 0.95 7.62 -14.13
C GLY A 207 0.50 8.35 -12.87
N GLY A 208 -0.45 7.76 -12.16
CA GLY A 208 -0.89 8.16 -10.84
C GLY A 208 -0.15 7.37 -9.77
N VAL A 209 0.33 8.03 -8.73
CA VAL A 209 0.81 7.39 -7.51
C VAL A 209 -0.19 7.73 -6.42
N ASN A 210 -0.87 6.73 -5.89
CA ASN A 210 -1.81 6.89 -4.79
C ASN A 210 -1.20 6.30 -3.52
N ALA A 211 -0.97 7.10 -2.50
CA ALA A 211 -0.37 6.68 -1.24
C ALA A 211 -1.35 6.88 -0.08
N VAL A 212 -1.29 5.97 0.89
CA VAL A 212 -2.04 6.08 2.15
C VAL A 212 -1.06 6.13 3.31
N THR A 213 -1.31 7.04 4.25
CA THR A 213 -0.44 7.22 5.42
C THR A 213 -0.68 6.17 6.49
N LYS A 214 0.35 5.87 7.27
CA LYS A 214 0.27 5.04 8.48
C LYS A 214 -0.67 5.70 9.48
N SER A 215 -1.40 4.86 10.20
CA SER A 215 -2.34 5.27 11.23
C SER A 215 -2.10 4.47 12.50
N GLY A 216 -2.42 5.05 13.67
CA GLY A 216 -2.23 4.35 14.94
C GLY A 216 -3.11 3.10 15.07
N THR A 217 -2.67 2.19 15.92
CA THR A 217 -3.34 0.92 16.24
C THR A 217 -3.61 0.85 17.75
N ASN A 218 -4.19 -0.26 18.24
CA ASN A 218 -4.30 -0.50 19.68
C ASN A 218 -2.96 -0.84 20.34
N ASN A 219 -1.94 -1.13 19.54
CA ASN A 219 -0.60 -1.41 20.00
C ASN A 219 0.25 -0.14 19.87
N TRP A 220 1.20 -0.01 20.77
CA TRP A 220 2.21 1.03 20.67
C TRP A 220 3.30 0.55 19.72
N GLU A 221 3.52 1.31 18.65
CA GLU A 221 4.50 1.01 17.62
C GLU A 221 5.32 2.26 17.34
N GLY A 222 6.62 2.10 17.12
CA GLY A 222 7.48 3.23 16.83
C GLY A 222 8.74 2.80 16.13
N THR A 223 9.30 3.71 15.35
CA THR A 223 10.56 3.52 14.62
C THR A 223 11.51 4.67 14.93
N ALA A 224 12.80 4.39 14.91
CA ALA A 224 13.84 5.41 14.93
C ALA A 224 14.93 4.96 13.96
N TYR A 225 15.42 5.87 13.14
CA TYR A 225 16.40 5.55 12.11
C TYR A 225 17.45 6.65 11.98
N TYR A 226 18.62 6.25 11.48
CA TYR A 226 19.72 7.11 11.13
C TYR A 226 20.44 6.53 9.92
N PHE A 227 20.51 7.29 8.85
CA PHE A 227 21.19 6.98 7.60
C PHE A 227 22.29 7.99 7.38
N LEU A 228 23.50 7.50 7.09
CA LEU A 228 24.66 8.29 6.72
C LEU A 228 25.09 7.86 5.33
N GLN A 229 25.21 8.82 4.43
CA GLN A 229 25.84 8.64 3.14
C GLN A 229 26.89 9.72 2.94
N ASN A 230 28.07 9.35 2.46
CA ASN A 230 29.13 10.29 2.17
C ASN A 230 29.90 9.89 0.91
N GLN A 231 30.80 10.77 0.48
CA GLN A 231 31.61 10.58 -0.73
C GLN A 231 32.48 9.32 -0.71
N SER A 232 32.86 8.80 0.47
CA SER A 232 33.66 7.58 0.57
C SER A 232 32.84 6.31 0.31
N MET A 233 31.51 6.40 0.41
CA MET A 233 30.58 5.30 0.16
C MET A 233 30.12 5.22 -1.31
N VAL A 234 30.44 6.22 -2.13
CA VAL A 234 29.97 6.33 -3.52
C VAL A 234 31.17 6.53 -4.45
N GLY A 235 31.15 5.93 -5.64
CA GLY A 235 32.19 6.11 -6.66
C GLY A 235 31.59 6.49 -8.01
N LYS A 236 32.28 7.32 -8.79
CA LYS A 236 31.89 7.61 -10.18
C LYS A 236 32.10 6.41 -11.09
N THR A 237 33.14 5.64 -10.80
CA THR A 237 33.55 4.45 -11.57
C THR A 237 33.71 3.27 -10.63
N ASN A 238 33.15 2.11 -11.00
CA ASN A 238 33.44 0.85 -10.33
C ASN A 238 34.67 0.17 -10.98
N GLN A 239 35.32 -0.76 -10.26
CA GLN A 239 36.53 -1.44 -10.74
C GLN A 239 36.28 -2.17 -12.07
N SER A 240 35.12 -2.82 -12.21
CA SER A 240 34.73 -3.52 -13.43
C SER A 240 34.63 -2.61 -14.66
N LEU A 241 34.23 -1.35 -14.49
CA LEU A 241 34.20 -0.36 -15.56
C LEU A 241 35.63 0.01 -15.95
N ILE A 242 36.47 0.37 -14.98
CA ILE A 242 37.89 0.74 -15.20
C ILE A 242 38.66 -0.39 -15.89
N ASP A 243 38.46 -1.65 -15.48
CA ASP A 243 39.08 -2.83 -16.08
C ASP A 243 38.70 -3.00 -17.57
N ARG A 244 37.52 -2.50 -18.00
CA ARG A 244 37.01 -2.61 -19.37
C ARG A 244 37.42 -1.46 -20.28
N ILE A 245 37.42 -0.22 -19.79
CA ILE A 245 37.67 0.98 -20.61
C ILE A 245 39.06 1.58 -20.43
N GLY A 246 39.82 1.14 -19.41
CA GLY A 246 41.07 1.76 -18.99
C GLY A 246 40.83 3.11 -18.29
N GLY A 247 41.75 3.50 -17.40
CA GLY A 247 41.68 4.76 -16.66
C GLY A 247 41.95 4.62 -15.18
N GLU A 248 41.81 5.72 -14.44
CA GLU A 248 41.93 5.76 -12.98
C GLU A 248 40.56 5.90 -12.33
N ARG A 249 40.41 5.37 -11.11
CA ARG A 249 39.18 5.49 -10.35
C ARG A 249 38.97 6.94 -9.91
N GLU A 250 37.86 7.53 -10.33
CA GLU A 250 37.52 8.90 -9.93
C GLU A 250 36.51 8.91 -8.77
N GLY A 251 36.81 9.71 -7.75
CA GLY A 251 35.89 10.00 -6.65
C GLY A 251 34.77 10.95 -7.08
N VAL A 252 33.65 10.88 -6.36
CA VAL A 252 32.64 11.94 -6.39
C VAL A 252 33.15 13.17 -5.62
N ALA A 253 32.54 14.34 -5.83
CA ALA A 253 32.84 15.52 -5.04
C ALA A 253 32.51 15.27 -3.56
N ASP A 254 33.18 15.99 -2.65
CA ASP A 254 32.94 15.83 -1.22
C ASP A 254 31.49 16.18 -0.86
N PHE A 255 30.81 15.24 -0.21
CA PHE A 255 29.47 15.43 0.31
C PHE A 255 29.26 14.57 1.56
N THR A 256 28.30 14.97 2.38
CA THR A 256 27.80 14.18 3.50
C THR A 256 26.31 14.44 3.64
N GLN A 257 25.54 13.37 3.74
CA GLN A 257 24.10 13.38 3.90
C GLN A 257 23.75 12.54 5.13
N ASN A 258 23.04 13.17 6.05
CA ASN A 258 22.54 12.56 7.26
C ASN A 258 21.02 12.66 7.25
N THR A 259 20.35 11.51 7.27
CA THR A 259 18.89 11.42 7.34
C THR A 259 18.54 10.67 8.60
N TYR A 260 17.82 11.30 9.51
CA TYR A 260 17.36 10.67 10.73
C TYR A 260 15.92 11.06 10.98
N GLY A 261 15.23 10.21 11.71
CA GLY A 261 13.84 10.44 12.03
C GLY A 261 13.34 9.42 13.03
N ALA A 262 12.15 9.70 13.54
CA ALA A 262 11.45 8.82 14.45
C ALA A 262 9.95 8.86 14.15
N SER A 263 9.25 7.76 14.42
CA SER A 263 7.81 7.70 14.39
C SER A 263 7.26 7.02 15.64
N LEU A 264 6.06 7.39 16.03
CA LEU A 264 5.33 6.77 17.12
C LEU A 264 3.84 6.77 16.79
N GLY A 265 3.21 5.61 16.92
CA GLY A 265 1.78 5.42 16.78
C GLY A 265 1.20 4.62 17.94
N GLY A 266 -0.08 4.84 18.21
CA GLY A 266 -0.79 4.08 19.24
C GLY A 266 -2.19 4.62 19.53
N PRO A 267 -2.87 4.06 20.55
CA PRO A 267 -4.22 4.46 20.91
C PRO A 267 -4.21 5.67 21.86
N ILE A 268 -5.05 6.66 21.57
CA ILE A 268 -5.50 7.64 22.57
C ILE A 268 -6.60 6.98 23.41
N ILE A 269 -7.56 6.33 22.76
CA ILE A 269 -8.62 5.53 23.36
C ILE A 269 -8.70 4.24 22.56
N LYS A 270 -8.47 3.10 23.22
CA LYS A 270 -8.52 1.78 22.56
C LYS A 270 -9.83 1.58 21.79
N ASP A 271 -9.71 0.99 20.61
CA ASP A 271 -10.80 0.68 19.68
C ASP A 271 -11.57 1.90 19.14
N LYS A 272 -11.14 3.13 19.44
CA LYS A 272 -11.92 4.34 19.13
C LYS A 272 -11.11 5.49 18.54
N ALA A 273 -9.95 5.79 19.12
CA ALA A 273 -9.17 6.95 18.74
C ALA A 273 -7.68 6.62 18.78
N PHE A 274 -6.99 6.93 17.68
CA PHE A 274 -5.59 6.58 17.46
C PHE A 274 -4.81 7.82 17.03
N PHE A 275 -3.50 7.81 17.25
CA PHE A 275 -2.59 8.82 16.74
C PHE A 275 -1.39 8.16 16.05
N PHE A 276 -0.78 8.90 15.13
CA PHE A 276 0.50 8.59 14.54
C PHE A 276 1.25 9.90 14.34
N VAL A 277 2.52 9.94 14.75
CA VAL A 277 3.39 11.10 14.61
C VAL A 277 4.72 10.65 13.99
N ASN A 278 5.28 11.50 13.14
CA ASN A 278 6.60 11.30 12.53
C ASN A 278 7.36 12.63 12.52
N ALA A 279 8.67 12.55 12.75
CA ALA A 279 9.62 13.65 12.73
C ALA A 279 10.95 13.19 12.10
#